data_AF-A0AAD8R8C7-F1
#
_entry.id   AF-A0AAD8R8C7-F1
#
_cell.length_a   1.000
_cell.length_b   1.000
_cell.length_c   1.000
_cell.angle_alpha   90.00
_cell.angle_beta   90.00
_cell.angle_gamma   90.00
#
_symmetry.space_group_name_H-M   'P 1'
#
loop_
_entity.id
_entity.type
_entity.pdbx_description
1 polymer ?
#
loop_
_entity_poly.entity_id
_entity_poly.type
_entity_poly.pdbx_seq_one_letter_code
_entity_poly.pdbx_strand_id
1 'polypeptide(L)'
;MELQEGRKGIPSLLSSQGECIASNITQLIGWTPLIELKNIAEKDGICARLIGKIEPYQPLSSVKDRSALRLIEDAEEKGLITPGITTLLGVTSGNLGIGVAFIAAQKGYKFIAVMPAKLSLDKQILLRYIGAEVVLVDPAQHGFKVLLDTVEQLRKDVKNAYVLDQFTNSANPDAHFRWTGPEIWKDTAGKVDIFIAASGSGGTITGVGRYLKMKSPSMKLICVEPAESPVISGGEPAFHNILGIGPGFVPEILDRSQIDEIVTVTTQEAMDMARRLAREEGLLVGISSGANAAACLKVASREENKGKMIVTMFSSGAERYLNTELFAQVTELDLSGNQITGSIQMAIGVLNLNALNLTGNQISGTIPAVFRFMPALTILDLSSNALSGEIPKDMDNLNLNFLNLSMNKNNLTGEIPSSLQNEAYEQSFLFNSALCVSSNSSIRNFPICRVRVNNSNDISRRLIALLFVLAGIMLVGSVVAGFLLLKRQKNSQDPPSWKLTQFHALHFTEYDVLAGLCEQNCIGSGRSGKVYRVCVVDGEGGSRMVAVKKIWNMQNLDKKLENDFLAEVQILGEIRHTNIVKLLCCISSSDLRGRTSYL
;
A
#
# COMPACT_ATOMS: atom_id res chain seq x y z
N MET A 1 -38.45 -23.95 3.13
CA MET A 1 -36.99 -24.07 2.96
C MET A 1 -36.37 -23.07 3.91
N GLU A 2 -35.86 -23.53 5.05
CA GLU A 2 -35.39 -22.67 6.14
C GLU A 2 -34.25 -21.77 5.67
N LEU A 3 -34.41 -20.45 5.77
CA LEU A 3 -33.41 -19.40 5.53
C LEU A 3 -32.31 -19.39 6.61
N GLN A 4 -31.88 -20.55 7.10
CA GLN A 4 -31.12 -20.68 8.36
C GLN A 4 -29.61 -20.84 8.23
N GLU A 5 -29.01 -20.52 7.09
CA GLU A 5 -27.55 -20.39 7.01
C GLU A 5 -27.17 -18.98 6.56
N GLY A 6 -27.32 -18.01 7.48
CA GLY A 6 -26.49 -16.81 7.42
C GLY A 6 -25.02 -17.21 7.37
N ARG A 7 -24.16 -16.39 6.76
CA ARG A 7 -22.73 -16.70 6.58
C ARG A 7 -22.13 -17.17 7.91
N LYS A 8 -21.28 -18.20 7.89
CA LYS A 8 -20.53 -18.64 9.07
C LYS A 8 -19.49 -17.58 9.46
N GLY A 9 -19.91 -16.49 10.10
CA GLY A 9 -19.00 -15.45 10.61
C GLY A 9 -18.53 -15.76 12.02
N ILE A 10 -17.94 -14.75 12.68
CA ILE A 10 -17.33 -14.85 14.02
C ILE A 10 -18.19 -15.63 15.02
N PRO A 11 -19.52 -15.39 15.15
CA PRO A 11 -20.33 -16.14 16.12
C PRO A 11 -20.42 -17.64 15.82
N SER A 12 -20.41 -18.03 14.53
CA SER A 12 -20.43 -19.44 14.16
C SER A 12 -19.08 -20.11 14.42
N LEU A 13 -17.97 -19.39 14.19
CA LEU A 13 -16.63 -19.83 14.57
C LEU A 13 -16.60 -20.07 16.08
N LEU A 14 -17.04 -19.12 16.89
CA LEU A 14 -17.06 -19.24 18.36
C LEU A 14 -18.00 -20.33 18.92
N SER A 15 -18.93 -20.85 18.11
CA SER A 15 -19.91 -21.86 18.53
C SER A 15 -19.56 -23.31 18.16
N SER A 16 -18.50 -23.55 17.38
CA SER A 16 -18.11 -24.90 16.97
C SER A 16 -17.37 -25.66 18.06
N GLN A 17 -17.64 -26.95 18.23
CA GLN A 17 -16.92 -27.85 19.15
C GLN A 17 -15.51 -28.28 18.65
N GLY A 18 -14.91 -27.53 17.72
CA GLY A 18 -13.60 -27.78 17.11
C GLY A 18 -12.82 -26.48 16.88
N GLU A 19 -11.69 -26.52 16.16
CA GLU A 19 -10.89 -25.32 15.89
C GLU A 19 -11.67 -24.26 15.09
N CYS A 20 -11.76 -23.05 15.65
CA CYS A 20 -12.57 -21.94 15.16
C CYS A 20 -11.77 -21.02 14.22
N ILE A 21 -11.13 -21.57 13.19
CA ILE A 21 -10.18 -20.84 12.35
C ILE A 21 -10.78 -20.58 10.96
N ALA A 22 -10.89 -19.31 10.56
CA ALA A 22 -11.30 -18.94 9.22
C ALA A 22 -10.23 -19.34 8.20
N SER A 23 -10.62 -19.99 7.11
CA SER A 23 -9.67 -20.44 6.08
C SER A 23 -9.16 -19.32 5.19
N ASN A 24 -9.89 -18.20 5.14
CA ASN A 24 -9.45 -16.96 4.52
C ASN A 24 -10.28 -15.77 5.04
N ILE A 25 -9.80 -14.57 4.75
CA ILE A 25 -10.36 -13.30 5.23
C ILE A 25 -11.81 -13.05 4.78
N THR A 26 -12.27 -13.63 3.66
CA THR A 26 -13.64 -13.41 3.16
C THR A 26 -14.70 -14.04 4.07
N GLN A 27 -14.34 -15.07 4.84
CA GLN A 27 -15.20 -15.67 5.86
C GLN A 27 -15.40 -14.77 7.08
N LEU A 28 -14.53 -13.77 7.27
CA LEU A 28 -14.63 -12.78 8.34
C LEU A 28 -15.46 -11.55 7.93
N ILE A 29 -15.98 -11.50 6.71
CA ILE A 29 -16.90 -10.43 6.28
C ILE A 29 -18.30 -10.70 6.82
N GLY A 30 -18.82 -9.72 7.55
CA GLY A 30 -20.13 -9.74 8.19
C GLY A 30 -20.07 -9.87 9.71
N TRP A 31 -21.23 -10.09 10.34
CA TRP A 31 -21.35 -10.26 11.80
C TRP A 31 -20.70 -9.14 12.63
N THR A 32 -20.85 -7.90 12.16
CA THR A 32 -20.40 -6.71 12.89
C THR A 32 -21.27 -6.48 14.12
N PRO A 33 -20.77 -5.87 15.21
CA PRO A 33 -21.56 -5.67 16.41
C PRO A 33 -22.59 -4.53 16.27
N LEU A 34 -23.57 -4.54 17.17
CA LEU A 34 -24.42 -3.39 17.48
C LEU A 34 -23.88 -2.66 18.71
N ILE A 35 -24.00 -1.33 18.75
CA ILE A 35 -23.70 -0.51 19.93
C ILE A 35 -24.86 0.45 20.21
N GLU A 36 -25.16 0.69 21.48
CA GLU A 36 -26.18 1.66 21.91
C GLU A 36 -25.52 3.03 22.15
N LEU A 37 -26.13 4.11 21.63
CA LEU A 37 -25.62 5.49 21.76
C LEU A 37 -26.17 6.14 23.03
N LYS A 38 -25.71 5.67 24.19
CA LYS A 38 -26.28 6.06 25.49
C LYS A 38 -25.97 7.50 25.85
N ASN A 39 -24.73 7.94 25.65
CA ASN A 39 -24.28 9.24 26.12
C ASN A 39 -24.93 10.39 25.33
N ILE A 40 -25.02 10.23 24.01
CA ILE A 40 -25.73 11.17 23.13
C ILE A 40 -27.22 11.18 23.46
N ALA A 41 -27.85 10.00 23.61
CA ALA A 41 -29.28 9.93 23.88
C ALA A 41 -29.64 10.59 25.23
N GLU A 42 -28.86 10.33 26.29
CA GLU A 42 -29.05 10.93 27.60
C GLU A 42 -28.87 12.45 27.56
N LYS A 43 -27.78 12.93 26.95
CA LYS A 43 -27.46 14.36 26.83
C LYS A 43 -28.51 15.15 26.05
N ASP A 44 -29.08 14.54 25.01
CA ASP A 44 -30.08 15.17 24.15
C ASP A 44 -31.54 14.90 24.61
N GLY A 45 -31.74 14.21 25.74
CA GLY A 45 -33.07 13.92 26.30
C GLY A 45 -33.91 12.95 25.45
N ILE A 46 -33.25 12.09 24.66
CA ILE A 46 -33.91 11.16 23.74
C ILE A 46 -34.41 9.93 24.50
N CYS A 47 -35.72 9.70 24.43
CA CYS A 47 -36.39 8.58 25.08
C CYS A 47 -36.50 7.31 24.20
N ALA A 48 -36.02 7.36 22.95
CA ALA A 48 -35.90 6.20 22.08
C ALA A 48 -34.54 5.51 22.27
N ARG A 49 -34.45 4.21 22.01
CA ARG A 49 -33.19 3.46 22.08
C ARG A 49 -32.46 3.55 20.75
N LEU A 50 -31.33 4.24 20.73
CA LEU A 50 -30.53 4.48 19.52
C LEU A 50 -29.41 3.45 19.41
N ILE A 51 -29.36 2.73 18.29
CA ILE A 51 -28.42 1.64 18.08
C ILE A 51 -27.67 1.83 16.74
N GLY A 52 -26.35 1.75 16.77
CA GLY A 52 -25.49 1.77 15.59
C GLY A 52 -24.95 0.38 15.24
N LYS A 53 -25.03 -0.01 13.96
CA LYS A 53 -24.37 -1.19 13.39
C LYS A 53 -22.96 -0.81 12.92
N ILE A 54 -21.94 -1.43 13.51
CA ILE A 54 -20.53 -1.02 13.38
C ILE A 54 -19.84 -1.68 12.18
N GLU A 55 -20.06 -1.17 10.97
CA GLU A 55 -19.34 -1.66 9.78
C GLU A 55 -17.83 -1.32 9.72
N PRO A 56 -17.25 -0.43 10.56
CA PRO A 56 -15.79 -0.37 10.71
C PRO A 56 -15.12 -1.67 11.18
N TYR A 57 -15.88 -2.65 11.68
CA TYR A 57 -15.35 -3.96 12.12
C TYR A 57 -15.27 -4.99 10.98
N GLN A 58 -15.63 -4.60 9.76
CA GLN A 58 -15.29 -5.39 8.58
C GLN A 58 -13.76 -5.45 8.38
N PRO A 59 -13.21 -6.45 7.67
CA PRO A 59 -11.77 -6.58 7.43
C PRO A 59 -11.10 -5.32 6.85
N LEU A 60 -11.80 -4.57 6.00
CA LEU A 60 -11.37 -3.29 5.45
C LEU A 60 -12.26 -2.14 5.95
N SER A 61 -12.81 -2.28 7.15
CA SER A 61 -13.42 -1.18 7.92
C SER A 61 -14.51 -0.41 7.18
N SER A 62 -15.28 -1.09 6.33
CA SER A 62 -16.42 -0.50 5.64
C SER A 62 -17.46 -1.53 5.22
N VAL A 63 -18.72 -1.09 5.18
CA VAL A 63 -19.88 -1.85 4.71
C VAL A 63 -19.70 -2.44 3.30
N LYS A 64 -18.86 -1.82 2.48
CA LYS A 64 -18.64 -2.24 1.08
C LYS A 64 -17.92 -3.57 0.93
N ASP A 65 -17.30 -4.10 1.98
CA ASP A 65 -16.69 -5.43 1.97
C ASP A 65 -17.76 -6.51 1.67
N ARG A 66 -18.97 -6.32 2.22
CA ARG A 66 -20.13 -7.17 1.95
C ARG A 66 -20.52 -7.12 0.47
N SER A 67 -20.74 -5.92 -0.05
CA SER A 67 -21.17 -5.72 -1.43
C SER A 67 -20.13 -6.24 -2.43
N ALA A 68 -18.84 -5.92 -2.21
CA ALA A 68 -17.75 -6.37 -3.08
C ALA A 68 -17.70 -7.90 -3.18
N LEU A 69 -17.80 -8.57 -2.03
CA LEU A 69 -17.76 -10.02 -1.97
C LEU A 69 -18.97 -10.64 -2.66
N ARG A 70 -20.19 -10.15 -2.38
CA ARG A 70 -21.41 -10.68 -3.00
C ARG A 70 -21.47 -10.43 -4.50
N LEU A 71 -20.98 -9.29 -4.98
CA LEU A 71 -20.92 -8.98 -6.42
C LEU A 71 -20.02 -9.98 -7.17
N ILE A 72 -18.89 -10.37 -6.58
CA ILE A 72 -17.98 -11.35 -7.17
C ILE A 72 -18.55 -12.76 -7.06
N GLU A 73 -19.01 -13.18 -5.87
CA GLU A 73 -19.58 -14.52 -5.67
C GLU A 73 -20.82 -14.75 -6.54
N ASP A 74 -21.70 -13.77 -6.68
CA ASP A 74 -22.87 -13.87 -7.56
C ASP A 74 -22.48 -14.08 -9.03
N ALA A 75 -21.45 -13.38 -9.50
CA ALA A 75 -20.95 -13.55 -10.86
C ALA A 75 -20.25 -14.91 -11.06
N GLU A 76 -19.55 -15.42 -10.03
CA GLU A 76 -18.99 -16.78 -10.02
C GLU A 76 -20.09 -17.86 -10.07
N GLU A 77 -21.11 -17.73 -9.20
CA GLU A 77 -22.26 -18.64 -9.12
C GLU A 77 -23.02 -18.72 -10.45
N LYS A 78 -23.09 -17.62 -11.19
CA LYS A 78 -23.71 -17.53 -12.52
C LYS A 78 -22.78 -17.96 -13.67
N GLY A 79 -21.53 -18.31 -13.38
CA GLY A 79 -20.53 -18.68 -14.40
C GLY A 79 -20.12 -17.54 -15.33
N LEU A 80 -20.30 -16.28 -14.91
CA LEU A 80 -19.98 -15.09 -15.70
C LEU A 80 -18.50 -14.70 -15.62
N ILE A 81 -17.83 -15.10 -14.54
CA ILE A 81 -16.42 -14.80 -14.28
C ILE A 81 -15.67 -16.06 -13.86
N THR A 82 -14.37 -16.10 -14.13
CA THR A 82 -13.50 -17.23 -13.77
C THR A 82 -12.13 -16.73 -13.31
N PRO A 83 -11.61 -17.18 -12.15
CA PRO A 83 -10.28 -16.80 -11.66
C PRO A 83 -9.19 -17.06 -12.68
N GLY A 84 -8.19 -16.17 -12.76
CA GLY A 84 -7.08 -16.24 -13.71
C GLY A 84 -7.44 -15.99 -15.18
N ILE A 85 -8.73 -15.89 -15.52
CA ILE A 85 -9.22 -15.67 -16.90
C ILE A 85 -9.89 -14.30 -17.04
N THR A 86 -10.80 -13.97 -16.13
CA THR A 86 -11.59 -12.74 -16.18
C THR A 86 -10.83 -11.57 -15.54
N THR A 87 -10.91 -10.40 -16.18
CA THR A 87 -10.49 -9.13 -15.57
C THR A 87 -11.71 -8.36 -15.10
N LEU A 88 -11.75 -8.00 -13.83
CA LEU A 88 -12.84 -7.22 -13.24
C LEU A 88 -12.59 -5.72 -13.53
N LEU A 89 -13.66 -5.01 -13.91
CA LEU A 89 -13.66 -3.57 -14.15
C LEU A 89 -14.71 -2.91 -13.26
N GLY A 90 -14.46 -1.69 -12.79
CA GLY A 90 -15.49 -0.93 -12.09
C GLY A 90 -15.12 0.53 -11.87
N VAL A 91 -16.13 1.39 -11.89
CA VAL A 91 -15.98 2.78 -11.42
C VAL A 91 -15.95 2.79 -9.90
N THR A 92 -14.97 3.48 -9.33
CA THR A 92 -14.92 3.67 -7.89
C THR A 92 -14.27 4.97 -7.47
N SER A 93 -14.83 5.60 -6.44
CA SER A 93 -14.29 6.80 -5.80
C SER A 93 -13.98 6.58 -4.31
N GLY A 94 -14.16 5.35 -3.82
CA GLY A 94 -14.22 5.08 -2.39
C GLY A 94 -14.17 3.59 -2.04
N ASN A 95 -14.91 3.21 -1.00
CA ASN A 95 -14.68 1.96 -0.29
C ASN A 95 -14.99 0.70 -1.10
N LEU A 96 -15.88 0.77 -2.10
CA LEU A 96 -16.19 -0.41 -2.92
C LEU A 96 -14.99 -0.87 -3.74
N GLY A 97 -14.22 0.08 -4.29
CA GLY A 97 -13.05 -0.27 -5.09
C GLY A 97 -12.01 -1.00 -4.27
N ILE A 98 -11.81 -0.56 -3.03
CA ILE A 98 -10.90 -1.18 -2.06
C ILE A 98 -11.38 -2.59 -1.73
N GLY A 99 -12.67 -2.77 -1.45
CA GLY A 99 -13.28 -4.08 -1.24
C GLY A 99 -13.12 -5.02 -2.44
N VAL A 100 -13.43 -4.54 -3.65
CA VAL A 100 -13.30 -5.34 -4.88
C VAL A 100 -11.85 -5.71 -5.15
N ALA A 101 -10.90 -4.76 -5.04
CA ALA A 101 -9.48 -5.01 -5.22
C ALA A 101 -8.98 -6.12 -4.27
N PHE A 102 -9.40 -6.07 -3.01
CA PHE A 102 -8.99 -7.02 -2.01
C PHE A 102 -9.56 -8.42 -2.26
N ILE A 103 -10.87 -8.52 -2.54
CA ILE A 103 -11.51 -9.81 -2.84
C ILE A 103 -10.98 -10.39 -4.16
N ALA A 104 -10.74 -9.54 -5.16
CA ALA A 104 -10.13 -9.93 -6.43
C ALA A 104 -8.74 -10.55 -6.20
N ALA A 105 -7.88 -9.91 -5.41
CA ALA A 105 -6.56 -10.42 -5.08
C ALA A 105 -6.64 -11.79 -4.36
N GLN A 106 -7.56 -11.96 -3.42
CA GLN A 106 -7.73 -13.24 -2.69
C GLN A 106 -8.28 -14.36 -3.57
N LYS A 107 -9.14 -14.04 -4.54
CA LYS A 107 -9.77 -15.03 -5.43
C LYS A 107 -9.03 -15.22 -6.76
N GLY A 108 -7.92 -14.52 -6.99
CA GLY A 108 -7.11 -14.67 -8.21
C GLY A 108 -7.66 -13.96 -9.44
N TYR A 109 -8.34 -12.83 -9.25
CA TYR A 109 -8.77 -11.94 -10.34
C TYR A 109 -7.85 -10.73 -10.47
N LYS A 110 -7.70 -10.25 -11.71
CA LYS A 110 -7.23 -8.89 -11.97
C LYS A 110 -8.36 -7.91 -11.77
N PHE A 111 -8.04 -6.71 -11.27
CA PHE A 111 -9.02 -5.64 -11.12
C PHE A 111 -8.45 -4.32 -11.67
N ILE A 112 -9.23 -3.66 -12.54
CA ILE A 112 -8.94 -2.32 -13.04
C ILE A 112 -9.98 -1.37 -12.45
N ALA A 113 -9.53 -0.47 -11.59
CA ALA A 113 -10.32 0.58 -10.96
C ALA A 113 -10.28 1.86 -11.81
N VAL A 114 -11.44 2.31 -12.28
CA VAL A 114 -11.58 3.60 -12.95
C VAL A 114 -12.03 4.63 -11.92
N MET A 115 -11.25 5.69 -11.73
CA MET A 115 -11.52 6.68 -10.70
C MET A 115 -11.17 8.12 -11.11
N PRO A 116 -11.86 9.14 -10.54
CA PRO A 116 -11.52 10.54 -10.79
C PRO A 116 -10.08 10.90 -10.39
N ALA A 117 -9.36 11.63 -11.25
CA ALA A 117 -7.96 12.03 -11.03
C ALA A 117 -7.77 12.94 -9.81
N LYS A 118 -8.77 13.79 -9.50
CA LYS A 118 -8.77 14.71 -8.35
C LYS A 118 -9.13 14.05 -7.02
N LEU A 119 -9.47 12.76 -7.00
CA LEU A 119 -9.76 12.06 -5.75
C LEU A 119 -8.49 11.65 -5.01
N SER A 120 -8.70 11.49 -3.72
CA SER A 120 -7.70 11.41 -2.67
C SER A 120 -6.58 10.38 -2.96
N LEU A 121 -5.33 10.87 -2.96
CA LEU A 121 -4.11 10.12 -3.31
C LEU A 121 -3.96 8.83 -2.48
N ASP A 122 -4.37 8.85 -1.22
CA ASP A 122 -4.40 7.72 -0.30
C ASP A 122 -5.18 6.52 -0.86
N LYS A 123 -6.34 6.73 -1.48
CA LYS A 123 -7.13 5.64 -2.07
C LYS A 123 -6.43 5.05 -3.28
N GLN A 124 -5.78 5.90 -4.09
CA GLN A 124 -5.04 5.43 -5.26
C GLN A 124 -3.82 4.61 -4.85
N ILE A 125 -3.11 5.02 -3.79
CA ILE A 125 -2.01 4.27 -3.20
C ILE A 125 -2.51 2.93 -2.69
N LEU A 126 -3.60 2.92 -1.92
CA LEU A 126 -4.14 1.70 -1.33
C LEU A 126 -4.60 0.69 -2.39
N LEU A 127 -5.29 1.14 -3.44
CA LEU A 127 -5.71 0.28 -4.56
C LEU A 127 -4.49 -0.37 -5.25
N ARG A 128 -3.48 0.43 -5.60
CA ARG A 128 -2.26 -0.08 -6.24
C ARG A 128 -1.47 -1.02 -5.32
N TYR A 129 -1.41 -0.71 -4.03
CA TYR A 129 -0.75 -1.56 -3.03
C TYR A 129 -1.41 -2.95 -2.92
N ILE A 130 -2.74 -3.01 -3.00
CA ILE A 130 -3.49 -4.28 -3.00
C ILE A 130 -3.29 -5.06 -4.31
N GLY A 131 -2.84 -4.41 -5.38
CA GLY A 131 -2.57 -5.01 -6.69
C GLY A 131 -3.60 -4.67 -7.77
N ALA A 132 -4.46 -3.66 -7.54
CA ALA A 132 -5.35 -3.15 -8.57
C ALA A 132 -4.62 -2.23 -9.55
N GLU A 133 -4.95 -2.33 -10.82
CA GLU A 133 -4.60 -1.32 -11.81
C GLU A 133 -5.54 -0.12 -11.65
N VAL A 134 -5.00 1.11 -11.73
CA VAL A 134 -5.77 2.34 -11.49
C VAL A 134 -5.71 3.22 -12.72
N VAL A 135 -6.87 3.47 -13.32
CA VAL A 135 -7.07 4.40 -14.44
C VAL A 135 -7.67 5.69 -13.89
N LEU A 136 -6.93 6.79 -14.02
CA LEU A 136 -7.36 8.11 -13.58
C LEU A 136 -8.06 8.85 -14.73
N VAL A 137 -9.24 9.39 -14.45
CA VAL A 137 -10.05 10.14 -15.41
C VAL A 137 -10.32 11.54 -14.85
N ASP A 138 -10.09 12.61 -15.60
CA ASP A 138 -10.48 13.95 -15.15
C ASP A 138 -11.98 14.18 -15.43
N PRO A 139 -12.85 14.29 -14.39
CA PRO A 139 -14.27 14.50 -14.60
C PRO A 139 -14.62 15.96 -14.97
N ALA A 140 -13.65 16.87 -15.05
CA ALA A 140 -13.87 18.33 -15.11
C ALA A 140 -14.84 18.82 -16.20
N GLN A 141 -15.01 18.09 -17.30
CA GLN A 141 -15.90 18.51 -18.40
C GLN A 141 -17.19 17.69 -18.52
N HIS A 142 -17.27 16.48 -17.95
CA HIS A 142 -18.33 15.51 -18.26
C HIS A 142 -18.90 14.77 -17.03
N GLY A 143 -18.53 15.20 -15.82
CA GLY A 143 -19.12 14.70 -14.57
C GLY A 143 -18.87 13.20 -14.32
N PHE A 144 -19.83 12.52 -13.70
CA PHE A 144 -19.70 11.08 -13.41
C PHE A 144 -19.78 10.20 -14.67
N LYS A 145 -20.44 10.69 -15.73
CA LYS A 145 -20.69 9.94 -16.97
C LYS A 145 -19.39 9.49 -17.66
N VAL A 146 -18.36 10.35 -17.69
CA VAL A 146 -17.08 10.00 -18.34
C VAL A 146 -16.40 8.79 -17.72
N LEU A 147 -16.64 8.52 -16.44
CA LEU A 147 -16.09 7.33 -15.78
C LEU A 147 -16.77 6.06 -16.26
N LEU A 148 -18.10 6.11 -16.42
CA LEU A 148 -18.88 5.00 -16.98
C LEU A 148 -18.48 4.76 -18.45
N ASP A 149 -18.36 5.83 -19.24
CA ASP A 149 -17.92 5.74 -20.64
C ASP A 149 -16.51 5.13 -20.75
N THR A 150 -15.59 5.51 -19.84
CA THR A 150 -14.24 4.92 -19.77
C THR A 150 -14.28 3.44 -19.43
N VAL A 151 -15.14 3.01 -18.50
CA VAL A 151 -15.32 1.58 -18.19
C VAL A 151 -15.86 0.81 -19.39
N GLU A 152 -16.83 1.37 -20.12
CA GLU A 152 -17.38 0.72 -21.32
C GLU A 152 -16.39 0.67 -22.49
N GLN A 153 -15.48 1.65 -22.59
CA GLN A 153 -14.37 1.58 -23.53
C GLN A 153 -13.39 0.47 -23.13
N LEU A 154 -12.93 0.46 -21.87
CA LEU A 154 -12.01 -0.56 -21.37
C LEU A 154 -12.60 -1.97 -21.47
N ARG A 155 -13.91 -2.12 -21.29
CA ARG A 155 -14.62 -3.39 -21.47
C ARG A 155 -14.45 -3.97 -22.88
N LYS A 156 -14.35 -3.12 -23.90
CA LYS A 156 -14.15 -3.54 -25.30
C LYS A 156 -12.68 -3.90 -25.58
N ASP A 157 -11.76 -3.21 -24.93
CA ASP A 157 -10.32 -3.35 -25.18
C ASP A 157 -9.68 -4.47 -24.33
N VAL A 158 -10.21 -4.74 -23.14
CA VAL A 158 -9.70 -5.75 -22.21
C VAL A 158 -10.35 -7.11 -22.47
N LYS A 159 -9.53 -8.11 -22.80
CA LYS A 159 -9.98 -9.48 -23.02
C LYS A 159 -10.61 -10.07 -21.74
N ASN A 160 -11.76 -10.73 -21.90
CA ASN A 160 -12.52 -11.35 -20.80
C ASN A 160 -12.85 -10.35 -19.67
N ALA A 161 -13.18 -9.11 -20.02
CA ALA A 161 -13.57 -8.10 -19.05
C ALA A 161 -14.99 -8.33 -18.51
N TYR A 162 -15.17 -8.11 -17.21
CA TYR A 162 -16.48 -8.11 -16.55
C TYR A 162 -16.64 -6.85 -15.70
N VAL A 163 -17.73 -6.11 -15.93
CA VAL A 163 -18.02 -4.86 -15.22
C VAL A 163 -18.81 -5.14 -13.95
N LEU A 164 -18.27 -4.73 -12.81
CA LEU A 164 -18.96 -4.73 -11.53
C LEU A 164 -19.64 -3.38 -11.31
N ASP A 165 -20.94 -3.33 -11.54
CA ASP A 165 -21.77 -2.14 -11.30
C ASP A 165 -22.48 -2.24 -9.95
N GLN A 166 -22.24 -1.25 -9.09
CA GLN A 166 -22.82 -1.20 -7.74
C GLN A 166 -24.23 -0.62 -7.69
N PHE A 167 -24.67 0.08 -8.73
CA PHE A 167 -25.93 0.83 -8.77
C PHE A 167 -27.07 0.07 -9.45
N THR A 168 -26.74 -0.95 -10.24
CA THR A 168 -27.71 -1.75 -11.02
C THR A 168 -27.71 -3.24 -10.64
N ASN A 169 -26.59 -3.78 -10.14
CA ASN A 169 -26.47 -5.20 -9.83
C ASN A 169 -27.21 -5.58 -8.54
N SER A 170 -28.22 -6.45 -8.68
CA SER A 170 -29.06 -6.95 -7.58
C SER A 170 -28.31 -7.78 -6.52
N ALA A 171 -27.09 -8.23 -6.80
CA ALA A 171 -26.21 -8.84 -5.82
C ALA A 171 -25.84 -7.88 -4.68
N ASN A 172 -25.81 -6.56 -4.94
CA ASN A 172 -25.53 -5.56 -3.90
C ASN A 172 -26.59 -5.56 -2.78
N PRO A 173 -27.90 -5.34 -3.06
CA PRO A 173 -28.92 -5.46 -2.02
C PRO A 173 -29.06 -6.89 -1.48
N ASP A 174 -28.79 -7.93 -2.28
CA ASP A 174 -28.81 -9.32 -1.80
C ASP A 174 -27.81 -9.57 -0.66
N ALA A 175 -26.61 -8.97 -0.70
CA ALA A 175 -25.63 -9.03 0.38
C ALA A 175 -26.24 -8.60 1.72
N HIS A 176 -27.05 -7.55 1.69
CA HIS A 176 -27.68 -6.97 2.87
C HIS A 176 -28.93 -7.72 3.30
N PHE A 177 -29.70 -8.27 2.35
CA PHE A 177 -30.83 -9.14 2.64
C PHE A 177 -30.40 -10.45 3.31
N ARG A 178 -29.29 -11.05 2.84
CA ARG A 178 -28.76 -12.32 3.35
C ARG A 178 -27.96 -12.21 4.65
N TRP A 179 -27.33 -11.06 4.89
CA TRP A 179 -26.38 -10.94 6.00
C TRP A 179 -26.76 -9.81 6.95
N THR A 180 -26.72 -8.54 6.49
CA THR A 180 -26.92 -7.38 7.38
C THR A 180 -28.29 -7.38 8.06
N GLY A 181 -29.38 -7.64 7.33
CA GLY A 181 -30.74 -7.68 7.88
C GLY A 181 -30.92 -8.79 8.93
N PRO A 182 -30.54 -10.04 8.65
CA PRO A 182 -30.55 -11.13 9.64
C PRO A 182 -29.74 -10.84 10.90
N GLU A 183 -28.56 -10.25 10.76
CA GLU A 183 -27.72 -9.87 11.91
C GLU A 183 -28.46 -8.86 12.81
N ILE A 184 -29.00 -7.77 12.23
CA ILE A 184 -29.77 -6.77 12.98
C ILE A 184 -30.97 -7.42 13.67
N TRP A 185 -31.74 -8.23 12.96
CA TRP A 185 -32.92 -8.90 13.51
C TRP A 185 -32.57 -9.81 14.69
N LYS A 186 -31.50 -10.61 14.54
CA LYS A 186 -31.04 -11.53 15.58
C LYS A 186 -30.54 -10.77 16.80
N ASP A 187 -29.65 -9.80 16.62
CA ASP A 187 -28.97 -9.11 17.72
C ASP A 187 -29.92 -8.16 18.49
N THR A 188 -31.00 -7.71 17.84
CA THR A 188 -32.08 -6.96 18.51
C THR A 188 -33.18 -7.87 19.08
N ALA A 189 -33.06 -9.19 18.95
CA ALA A 189 -34.10 -10.16 19.30
C ALA A 189 -35.48 -9.82 18.69
N GLY A 190 -35.49 -9.31 17.45
CA GLY A 190 -36.69 -8.90 16.73
C GLY A 190 -37.39 -7.65 17.26
N LYS A 191 -36.74 -6.87 18.15
CA LYS A 191 -37.32 -5.68 18.79
C LYS A 191 -37.06 -4.36 18.07
N VAL A 192 -36.34 -4.39 16.94
CA VAL A 192 -36.13 -3.18 16.12
C VAL A 192 -37.47 -2.69 15.56
N ASP A 193 -37.76 -1.40 15.73
CA ASP A 193 -39.00 -0.77 15.24
C ASP A 193 -38.76 0.07 13.98
N ILE A 194 -37.59 0.72 13.92
CA ILE A 194 -37.23 1.65 12.85
C ILE A 194 -35.80 1.35 12.39
N PHE A 195 -35.60 1.24 11.08
CA PHE A 195 -34.27 1.18 10.47
C PHE A 195 -34.01 2.42 9.61
N ILE A 196 -32.89 3.09 9.87
CA ILE A 196 -32.50 4.34 9.22
C ILE A 196 -31.16 4.14 8.53
N ALA A 197 -31.08 4.38 7.22
CA ALA A 197 -29.82 4.30 6.50
C ALA A 197 -29.76 5.25 5.31
N ALA A 198 -28.61 5.88 5.14
CA ALA A 198 -28.31 6.75 4.02
C ALA A 198 -28.11 5.96 2.73
N SER A 199 -28.57 6.54 1.62
CA SER A 199 -28.45 5.92 0.31
C SER A 199 -27.22 6.44 -0.44
N GLY A 200 -26.24 5.56 -0.64
CA GLY A 200 -25.22 5.69 -1.69
C GLY A 200 -25.66 4.96 -2.94
N SER A 201 -25.38 3.65 -3.00
CA SER A 201 -25.92 2.80 -4.05
C SER A 201 -27.37 2.35 -3.80
N GLY A 202 -27.91 2.57 -2.60
CA GLY A 202 -29.21 2.04 -2.18
C GLY A 202 -29.21 0.59 -1.68
N GLY A 203 -28.12 -0.16 -1.86
CA GLY A 203 -28.06 -1.59 -1.52
C GLY A 203 -28.40 -1.91 -0.06
N THR A 204 -27.86 -1.14 0.90
CA THR A 204 -28.07 -1.39 2.33
C THR A 204 -29.52 -1.20 2.76
N ILE A 205 -30.12 -0.05 2.44
CA ILE A 205 -31.52 0.22 2.81
C ILE A 205 -32.49 -0.72 2.10
N THR A 206 -32.26 -1.03 0.82
CA THR A 206 -33.09 -1.99 0.08
C THR A 206 -33.01 -3.40 0.69
N GLY A 207 -31.79 -3.93 0.88
CA GLY A 207 -31.61 -5.31 1.32
C GLY A 207 -32.03 -5.55 2.77
N VAL A 208 -31.57 -4.69 3.69
CA VAL A 208 -32.00 -4.73 5.09
C VAL A 208 -33.51 -4.51 5.18
N GLY A 209 -34.02 -3.52 4.45
CA GLY A 209 -35.43 -3.16 4.45
C GLY A 209 -36.34 -4.30 4.04
N ARG A 210 -36.03 -4.96 2.91
CA ARG A 210 -36.76 -6.15 2.45
C ARG A 210 -36.77 -7.27 3.48
N TYR A 211 -35.63 -7.54 4.11
CA TYR A 211 -35.54 -8.59 5.13
C TYR A 211 -36.35 -8.24 6.38
N LEU A 212 -36.22 -7.01 6.89
CA LEU A 212 -36.89 -6.58 8.10
C LEU A 212 -38.41 -6.45 7.90
N LYS A 213 -38.89 -5.91 6.77
CA LYS A 213 -40.33 -5.87 6.44
C LYS A 213 -40.93 -7.26 6.23
N MET A 214 -40.16 -8.22 5.72
CA MET A 214 -40.56 -9.63 5.66
C MET A 214 -40.75 -10.23 7.06
N LYS A 215 -39.92 -9.84 8.04
CA LYS A 215 -40.03 -10.33 9.43
C LYS A 215 -41.06 -9.59 10.27
N SER A 216 -41.21 -8.29 10.03
CA SER A 216 -42.14 -7.40 10.73
C SER A 216 -42.72 -6.38 9.74
N PRO A 217 -43.96 -6.61 9.25
CA PRO A 217 -44.60 -5.69 8.31
C PRO A 217 -44.80 -4.26 8.85
N SER A 218 -44.78 -4.08 10.18
CA SER A 218 -44.86 -2.76 10.83
C SER A 218 -43.53 -2.01 10.89
N MET A 219 -42.43 -2.62 10.43
CA MET A 219 -41.10 -2.00 10.36
C MET A 219 -41.14 -0.69 9.57
N LYS A 220 -40.63 0.39 10.15
CA LYS A 220 -40.42 1.65 9.43
C LYS A 220 -39.01 1.72 8.83
N LEU A 221 -38.93 2.06 7.55
CA LEU A 221 -37.69 2.25 6.82
C LEU A 221 -37.54 3.71 6.42
N ILE A 222 -36.47 4.34 6.88
CA ILE A 222 -36.18 5.75 6.63
C ILE A 222 -34.88 5.87 5.86
N CYS A 223 -34.95 6.52 4.70
CA CYS A 223 -33.79 6.82 3.87
C CYS A 223 -33.18 8.15 4.29
N VAL A 224 -31.84 8.22 4.28
CA VAL A 224 -31.13 9.49 4.49
C VAL A 224 -30.44 9.92 3.20
N GLU A 225 -30.51 11.21 2.89
CA GLU A 225 -29.77 11.80 1.78
C GLU A 225 -29.22 13.20 2.11
N PRO A 226 -28.23 13.70 1.36
CA PRO A 226 -27.73 15.07 1.55
C PRO A 226 -28.81 16.10 1.26
N ALA A 227 -28.94 17.09 2.15
CA ALA A 227 -29.86 18.21 1.93
C ALA A 227 -29.47 19.06 0.72
N GLU A 228 -28.18 19.12 0.42
CA GLU A 228 -27.63 19.85 -0.72
C GLU A 228 -27.90 19.15 -2.05
N SER A 229 -28.11 17.83 -2.05
CA SER A 229 -28.39 17.03 -3.26
C SER A 229 -29.55 16.05 -3.06
N PRO A 230 -30.78 16.54 -2.82
CA PRO A 230 -31.92 15.74 -2.35
C PRO A 230 -32.68 15.07 -3.52
N VAL A 231 -31.96 14.30 -4.33
CA VAL A 231 -32.47 13.71 -5.57
C VAL A 231 -33.56 12.65 -5.33
N ILE A 232 -33.48 11.90 -4.23
CA ILE A 232 -34.47 10.87 -3.89
C ILE A 232 -35.79 11.53 -3.46
N SER A 233 -35.73 12.70 -2.83
CA SER A 233 -36.87 13.57 -2.52
C SER A 233 -37.40 14.35 -3.73
N GLY A 234 -36.73 14.27 -4.88
CA GLY A 234 -37.16 14.93 -6.13
C GLY A 234 -36.57 16.32 -6.36
N GLY A 235 -35.55 16.73 -5.60
CA GLY A 235 -34.78 17.94 -5.89
C GLY A 235 -33.64 17.71 -6.89
N GLU A 236 -32.87 18.77 -7.14
CA GLU A 236 -31.76 18.76 -8.10
C GLU A 236 -30.46 18.18 -7.49
N PRO A 237 -29.61 17.54 -8.31
CA PRO A 237 -28.29 17.13 -7.86
C PRO A 237 -27.38 18.33 -7.64
N ALA A 238 -26.62 18.34 -6.54
CA ALA A 238 -25.58 19.34 -6.30
C ALA A 238 -24.37 18.76 -5.58
N PHE A 239 -23.30 19.56 -5.51
CA PHE A 239 -22.09 19.17 -4.80
C PHE A 239 -22.31 19.16 -3.27
N HIS A 240 -21.78 18.14 -2.58
CA HIS A 240 -21.81 18.01 -1.13
C HIS A 240 -20.60 17.21 -0.62
N ASN A 241 -20.24 17.34 0.66
CA ASN A 241 -19.07 16.66 1.25
C ASN A 241 -19.43 15.43 2.12
N ILE A 242 -20.69 14.98 2.14
CA ILE A 242 -21.08 13.72 2.78
C ILE A 242 -20.62 12.50 1.95
N LEU A 243 -19.34 12.14 2.09
CA LEU A 243 -18.72 11.08 1.30
C LEU A 243 -19.39 9.70 1.50
N GLY A 244 -19.72 9.07 0.37
CA GLY A 244 -20.26 7.70 0.29
C GLY A 244 -21.78 7.59 0.09
N ILE A 245 -22.50 8.72 0.08
CA ILE A 245 -23.96 8.79 -0.15
C ILE A 245 -24.27 9.82 -1.25
N GLY A 246 -25.52 9.88 -1.71
CA GLY A 246 -26.01 10.95 -2.61
C GLY A 246 -25.27 11.05 -3.96
N PRO A 247 -25.32 10.03 -4.83
CA PRO A 247 -24.52 10.04 -6.07
C PRO A 247 -25.00 11.04 -7.15
N GLY A 248 -26.00 11.88 -6.86
CA GLY A 248 -26.59 12.82 -7.81
C GLY A 248 -27.61 12.21 -8.78
N PHE A 249 -28.02 10.97 -8.56
CA PHE A 249 -29.08 10.27 -9.29
C PHE A 249 -29.73 9.22 -8.37
N VAL A 250 -30.89 8.68 -8.76
CA VAL A 250 -31.55 7.57 -8.05
C VAL A 250 -30.98 6.24 -8.57
N PRO A 251 -30.29 5.44 -7.74
CA PRO A 251 -29.80 4.12 -8.16
C PRO A 251 -30.93 3.15 -8.50
N GLU A 252 -30.75 2.32 -9.52
CA GLU A 252 -31.78 1.36 -9.96
C GLU A 252 -32.10 0.32 -8.88
N ILE A 253 -31.11 -0.10 -8.09
CA ILE A 253 -31.31 -1.06 -6.99
C ILE A 253 -31.97 -0.45 -5.73
N LEU A 254 -32.25 0.86 -5.71
CA LEU A 254 -32.95 1.50 -4.59
C LEU A 254 -34.46 1.22 -4.69
N ASP A 255 -34.99 0.40 -3.79
CA ASP A 255 -36.40 0.06 -3.76
C ASP A 255 -37.21 1.11 -2.99
N ARG A 256 -37.56 2.21 -3.67
CA ARG A 256 -38.32 3.33 -3.09
C ARG A 256 -39.71 2.93 -2.58
N SER A 257 -40.29 1.85 -3.11
CA SER A 257 -41.61 1.37 -2.69
C SER A 257 -41.66 0.90 -1.23
N GLN A 258 -40.49 0.56 -0.68
CA GLN A 258 -40.35 0.09 0.69
C GLN A 258 -40.01 1.23 1.68
N ILE A 259 -39.67 2.42 1.19
CA ILE A 259 -39.21 3.54 2.03
C ILE A 259 -40.42 4.32 2.53
N ASP A 260 -40.57 4.42 3.85
CA ASP A 260 -41.70 5.10 4.49
C ASP A 260 -41.45 6.62 4.61
N GLU A 261 -40.17 7.03 4.71
CA GLU A 261 -39.77 8.43 4.85
C GLU A 261 -38.36 8.67 4.30
N ILE A 262 -38.10 9.88 3.81
CA ILE A 262 -36.76 10.37 3.47
C ILE A 262 -36.42 11.55 4.38
N VAL A 263 -35.27 11.51 5.04
CA VAL A 263 -34.74 12.58 5.89
C VAL A 263 -33.50 13.17 5.23
N THR A 264 -33.49 14.48 5.08
CA THR A 264 -32.32 15.21 4.58
C THR A 264 -31.40 15.62 5.73
N VAL A 265 -30.09 15.59 5.46
CA VAL A 265 -29.04 16.00 6.39
C VAL A 265 -28.01 16.83 5.65
N THR A 266 -27.66 17.98 6.21
CA THR A 266 -26.59 18.84 5.65
C THR A 266 -25.22 18.25 5.91
N THR A 267 -24.24 18.65 5.10
CA THR A 267 -22.82 18.30 5.30
C THR A 267 -22.34 18.67 6.71
N GLN A 268 -22.71 19.86 7.19
CA GLN A 268 -22.29 20.34 8.51
C GLN A 268 -22.88 19.49 9.63
N GLU A 269 -24.18 19.20 9.58
CA GLU A 269 -24.83 18.31 10.55
C GLU A 269 -24.17 16.93 10.59
N ALA A 270 -23.84 16.36 9.41
CA ALA A 270 -23.18 15.08 9.31
C ALA A 270 -21.77 15.07 9.94
N MET A 271 -20.96 16.09 9.67
CA MET A 271 -19.61 16.21 10.24
C MET A 271 -19.64 16.45 11.74
N ASP A 272 -20.51 17.34 12.23
CA ASP A 272 -20.63 17.62 13.65
C ASP A 272 -21.12 16.40 14.42
N MET A 273 -22.04 15.63 13.84
CA MET A 273 -22.48 14.39 14.44
C MET A 273 -21.42 13.30 14.43
N ALA A 274 -20.64 13.16 13.35
CA ALA A 274 -19.51 12.22 13.34
C ALA A 274 -18.47 12.58 14.42
N ARG A 275 -18.21 13.87 14.65
CA ARG A 275 -17.33 14.34 15.74
C ARG A 275 -17.92 14.10 17.13
N ARG A 276 -19.24 14.28 17.29
CA ARG A 276 -19.94 13.92 18.54
C ARG A 276 -19.87 12.42 18.82
N LEU A 277 -20.10 11.56 17.83
CA LEU A 277 -19.92 10.12 17.96
C LEU A 277 -18.51 9.76 18.46
N ALA A 278 -17.47 10.41 17.92
CA ALA A 278 -16.10 10.19 18.38
C ALA A 278 -15.87 10.65 19.83
N ARG A 279 -16.35 11.84 20.20
CA ARG A 279 -16.09 12.46 21.52
C ARG A 279 -16.98 11.94 22.64
N GLU A 280 -18.23 11.65 22.34
CA GLU A 280 -19.28 11.32 23.31
C GLU A 280 -19.48 9.80 23.42
N GLU A 281 -19.26 9.04 22.35
CA GLU A 281 -19.47 7.57 22.33
C GLU A 281 -18.18 6.77 22.10
N GLY A 282 -17.05 7.42 21.84
CA GLY A 282 -15.80 6.74 21.48
C GLY A 282 -15.85 6.07 20.09
N LEU A 283 -16.74 6.52 19.22
CA LEU A 283 -16.99 5.92 17.91
C LEU A 283 -16.33 6.72 16.78
N LEU A 284 -15.17 6.25 16.33
CA LEU A 284 -14.42 6.87 15.24
C LEU A 284 -14.99 6.45 13.87
N VAL A 285 -15.99 7.17 13.39
CA VAL A 285 -16.74 6.84 12.16
C VAL A 285 -16.72 7.95 11.09
N GLY A 286 -16.93 7.57 9.82
CA GLY A 286 -16.95 8.50 8.69
C GLY A 286 -18.17 9.44 8.63
N ILE A 287 -18.13 10.41 7.71
CA ILE A 287 -19.12 11.50 7.57
C ILE A 287 -20.54 10.96 7.34
N SER A 288 -20.71 9.93 6.50
CA SER A 288 -22.03 9.32 6.24
C SER A 288 -22.61 8.59 7.45
N SER A 289 -21.79 8.08 8.36
CA SER A 289 -22.23 7.55 9.66
C SER A 289 -22.78 8.68 10.55
N GLY A 290 -22.14 9.85 10.51
CA GLY A 290 -22.65 11.06 11.15
C GLY A 290 -23.99 11.52 10.56
N ALA A 291 -24.17 11.46 9.25
CA ALA A 291 -25.46 11.76 8.60
C ALA A 291 -26.57 10.82 9.09
N ASN A 292 -26.29 9.52 9.14
CA ASN A 292 -27.17 8.51 9.69
C ASN A 292 -27.56 8.79 11.15
N ALA A 293 -26.59 9.08 12.02
CA ALA A 293 -26.85 9.43 13.42
C ALA A 293 -27.64 10.74 13.55
N ALA A 294 -27.36 11.76 12.74
CA ALA A 294 -28.09 13.02 12.77
C ALA A 294 -29.56 12.83 12.39
N ALA A 295 -29.83 12.07 11.33
CA ALA A 295 -31.20 11.69 10.97
C ALA A 295 -31.86 10.84 12.07
N CYS A 296 -31.11 9.93 12.69
CA CYS A 296 -31.58 9.11 13.79
C CYS A 296 -32.04 9.95 14.98
N LEU A 297 -31.28 10.98 15.37
CA LEU A 297 -31.69 11.93 16.44
C LEU A 297 -32.96 12.72 16.07
N LYS A 298 -33.05 13.23 14.83
CA LYS A 298 -34.26 13.94 14.33
C LYS A 298 -35.51 13.07 14.35
N VAL A 299 -35.38 11.77 14.08
CA VAL A 299 -36.50 10.81 14.12
C VAL A 299 -36.82 10.41 15.55
N ALA A 300 -35.79 10.19 16.37
CA ALA A 300 -35.93 9.76 17.75
C ALA A 300 -36.54 10.81 18.67
N SER A 301 -36.35 12.10 18.36
CA SER A 301 -36.91 13.22 19.13
C SER A 301 -38.42 13.38 18.97
N ARG A 302 -39.06 12.64 18.06
CA ARG A 302 -40.50 12.71 17.82
C ARG A 302 -41.26 11.94 18.89
N GLU A 303 -42.36 12.52 19.39
CA GLU A 303 -43.13 11.99 20.51
C GLU A 303 -43.62 10.55 20.26
N GLU A 304 -44.06 10.24 19.04
CA GLU A 304 -44.54 8.92 18.65
C GLU A 304 -43.45 7.82 18.63
N ASN A 305 -42.18 8.19 18.81
CA ASN A 305 -41.05 7.27 18.81
C ASN A 305 -40.44 7.04 20.20
N LYS A 306 -41.02 7.62 21.26
CA LYS A 306 -40.61 7.31 22.65
C LYS A 306 -40.68 5.80 22.92
N GLY A 307 -39.63 5.26 23.53
CA GLY A 307 -39.51 3.84 23.88
C GLY A 307 -39.21 2.90 22.70
N LYS A 308 -39.24 3.38 21.44
CA LYS A 308 -38.91 2.55 20.28
C LYS A 308 -37.42 2.30 20.15
N MET A 309 -37.08 1.19 19.50
CA MET A 309 -35.71 0.87 19.10
C MET A 309 -35.46 1.31 17.66
N ILE A 310 -34.46 2.17 17.48
CA ILE A 310 -34.04 2.71 16.19
C ILE A 310 -32.63 2.21 15.90
N VAL A 311 -32.48 1.47 14.81
CA VAL A 311 -31.18 0.98 14.34
C VAL A 311 -30.71 1.80 13.14
N THR A 312 -29.46 2.24 13.15
CA THR A 312 -28.80 2.90 12.03
C THR A 312 -27.44 2.29 11.70
N MET A 313 -26.85 2.69 10.57
CA MET A 313 -25.60 2.12 10.04
C MET A 313 -24.43 3.08 10.25
N PHE A 314 -23.33 2.60 10.83
CA PHE A 314 -22.04 3.28 10.74
C PHE A 314 -21.22 2.60 9.67
N SER A 315 -21.09 3.26 8.52
CA SER A 315 -20.74 2.63 7.25
C SER A 315 -19.25 2.41 7.06
N SER A 316 -18.40 3.18 7.75
CA SER A 316 -16.94 3.15 7.60
C SER A 316 -16.23 3.83 8.77
N GLY A 317 -14.97 3.43 9.00
CA GLY A 317 -14.08 4.05 9.99
C GLY A 317 -13.62 5.45 9.56
N ALA A 318 -13.40 6.35 10.53
CA ALA A 318 -13.05 7.74 10.22
C ALA A 318 -11.61 7.90 9.70
N GLU A 319 -10.71 6.98 10.02
CA GLU A 319 -9.29 7.01 9.61
C GLU A 319 -9.10 7.11 8.09
N ARG A 320 -10.08 6.65 7.31
CA ARG A 320 -10.13 6.75 5.85
C ARG A 320 -10.39 8.18 5.33
N TYR A 321 -10.66 9.12 6.24
CA TYR A 321 -11.10 10.48 5.92
C TYR A 321 -10.22 11.53 6.61
N LEU A 322 -9.02 11.16 7.09
CA LEU A 322 -8.07 12.07 7.76
C LEU A 322 -7.69 13.29 6.91
N ASN A 323 -7.76 13.19 5.59
CA ASN A 323 -7.49 14.26 4.64
C ASN A 323 -8.74 15.08 4.23
N THR A 324 -9.84 14.94 4.96
CA THR A 324 -11.10 15.64 4.68
C THR A 324 -11.45 16.65 5.76
N GLU A 325 -12.42 17.51 5.49
CA GLU A 325 -12.97 18.49 6.43
C GLU A 325 -13.50 17.89 7.74
N LEU A 326 -13.77 16.58 7.79
CA LEU A 326 -14.13 15.90 9.04
C LEU A 326 -13.10 16.16 10.15
N PHE A 327 -11.81 16.13 9.80
CA PHE A 327 -10.68 16.33 10.71
C PHE A 327 -10.10 17.74 10.68
N ALA A 328 -10.68 18.67 9.91
CA ALA A 328 -10.18 20.03 9.78
C ALA A 328 -10.26 20.90 11.05
N GLN A 329 -10.65 20.33 12.21
CA GLN A 329 -10.42 20.98 13.51
C GLN A 329 -8.95 20.87 13.95
N VAL A 330 -8.20 19.91 13.41
CA VAL A 330 -6.75 19.83 13.62
C VAL A 330 -6.10 20.62 12.49
N THR A 331 -6.00 21.93 12.68
CA THR A 331 -5.36 22.85 11.74
C THR A 331 -3.91 23.13 12.11
N GLU A 332 -3.51 22.84 13.34
CA GLU A 332 -2.19 23.19 13.85
C GLU A 332 -1.52 21.93 14.40
N LEU A 333 -0.29 21.67 13.95
CA LEU A 333 0.57 20.63 14.48
C LEU A 333 1.85 21.27 14.98
N ASP A 334 1.96 21.38 16.31
CA ASP A 334 3.17 21.84 16.97
C ASP A 334 3.91 20.65 17.61
N LEU A 335 5.08 20.33 17.04
CA LEU A 335 6.02 19.34 17.55
C LEU A 335 7.36 19.98 17.89
N SER A 336 7.39 21.29 18.14
CA SER A 336 8.60 22.04 18.43
C SER A 336 9.31 21.57 19.71
N GLY A 337 10.63 21.74 19.75
CA GLY A 337 11.45 21.53 20.95
C GLY A 337 11.57 20.06 21.39
N ASN A 338 11.33 19.11 20.49
CA ASN A 338 11.46 17.68 20.77
C ASN A 338 12.81 17.11 20.28
N GLN A 339 12.97 15.79 20.37
CA GLN A 339 14.16 15.07 19.91
C GLN A 339 13.89 14.26 18.63
N ILE A 340 12.96 14.73 17.78
CA ILE A 340 12.53 14.00 16.58
C ILE A 340 13.70 13.92 15.59
N THR A 341 14.04 12.71 15.16
CA THR A 341 15.10 12.42 14.17
C THR A 341 14.51 11.86 12.87
N GLY A 342 15.36 11.58 11.87
CA GLY A 342 14.92 11.07 10.56
C GLY A 342 14.41 12.17 9.64
N SER A 343 13.84 11.81 8.49
CA SER A 343 13.38 12.76 7.48
C SER A 343 11.89 13.08 7.57
N ILE A 344 11.52 14.27 7.09
CA ILE A 344 10.11 14.64 6.89
C ILE A 344 9.52 13.69 5.84
N GLN A 345 8.57 12.87 6.28
CA GLN A 345 7.94 11.87 5.42
C GLN A 345 6.96 12.52 4.44
N MET A 346 6.86 11.96 3.23
CA MET A 346 5.89 12.40 2.21
C MET A 346 4.44 12.33 2.71
N ALA A 347 4.15 11.46 3.69
CA ALA A 347 2.81 11.33 4.28
C ALA A 347 2.28 12.62 4.92
N ILE A 348 3.15 13.57 5.30
CA ILE A 348 2.72 14.84 5.90
C ILE A 348 1.81 15.66 4.98
N GLY A 349 1.98 15.51 3.66
CA GLY A 349 1.16 16.21 2.67
C GLY A 349 -0.26 15.66 2.52
N VAL A 350 -0.61 14.58 3.24
CA VAL A 350 -1.99 14.08 3.35
C VAL A 350 -2.77 14.84 4.44
N LEU A 351 -2.07 15.55 5.33
CA LEU A 351 -2.70 16.35 6.37
C LEU A 351 -3.17 17.70 5.81
N ASN A 352 -4.32 18.17 6.28
CA ASN A 352 -4.87 19.48 5.91
C ASN A 352 -4.62 20.52 7.01
N LEU A 353 -3.34 20.82 7.25
CA LEU A 353 -2.91 21.76 8.30
C LEU A 353 -2.84 23.20 7.79
N ASN A 354 -3.19 24.15 8.66
CA ASN A 354 -2.91 25.59 8.52
C ASN A 354 -1.55 25.97 9.09
N ALA A 355 -1.10 25.28 10.15
CA ALA A 355 0.18 25.53 10.79
C ALA A 355 0.94 24.23 11.07
N LEU A 356 2.23 24.23 10.72
CA LEU A 356 3.16 23.15 11.03
C LEU A 356 4.41 23.74 11.67
N ASN A 357 4.62 23.45 12.95
CA ASN A 357 5.80 23.84 13.71
C ASN A 357 6.63 22.59 14.07
N LEU A 358 7.80 22.46 13.47
CA LEU A 358 8.76 21.37 13.70
C LEU A 358 10.07 21.87 14.30
N THR A 359 10.08 23.08 14.86
CA THR A 359 11.32 23.74 15.28
C THR A 359 12.11 22.98 16.33
N GLY A 360 13.43 23.16 16.34
CA GLY A 360 14.26 22.73 17.47
C GLY A 360 14.29 21.21 17.66
N ASN A 361 14.21 20.45 16.56
CA ASN A 361 14.32 19.00 16.54
C ASN A 361 15.67 18.55 15.92
N GLN A 362 15.80 17.27 15.57
CA GLN A 362 16.97 16.65 14.91
C GLN A 362 16.58 16.09 13.53
N ILE A 363 15.58 16.69 12.88
CA ILE A 363 15.03 16.21 11.61
C ILE A 363 16.05 16.47 10.51
N SER A 364 16.36 15.45 9.70
CA SER A 364 17.39 15.47 8.67
C SER A 364 16.81 15.20 7.27
N GLY A 365 17.66 15.16 6.25
CA GLY A 365 17.21 14.96 4.86
C GLY A 365 16.67 16.24 4.23
N THR A 366 15.93 16.11 3.13
CA THR A 366 15.45 17.23 2.32
C THR A 366 14.08 17.72 2.76
N ILE A 367 13.78 19.00 2.49
CA ILE A 367 12.41 19.52 2.55
C ILE A 367 11.59 18.85 1.42
N PRO A 368 10.54 18.08 1.72
CA PRO A 368 9.79 17.36 0.69
C PRO A 368 8.93 18.32 -0.14
N ALA A 369 8.86 18.10 -1.44
CA ALA A 369 7.99 18.87 -2.34
C ALA A 369 6.49 18.65 -2.06
N VAL A 370 6.13 17.71 -1.18
CA VAL A 370 4.74 17.35 -0.85
C VAL A 370 3.95 18.49 -0.21
N PHE A 371 4.62 19.50 0.37
CA PHE A 371 3.93 20.67 0.91
C PHE A 371 3.04 21.36 -0.14
N ARG A 372 3.33 21.21 -1.44
CA ARG A 372 2.47 21.68 -2.54
C ARG A 372 1.03 21.16 -2.50
N PHE A 373 0.80 20.04 -1.81
CA PHE A 373 -0.52 19.42 -1.66
C PHE A 373 -1.25 19.87 -0.40
N MET A 374 -0.69 20.84 0.35
CA MET A 374 -1.26 21.42 1.56
C MET A 374 -1.64 22.89 1.34
N PRO A 375 -2.63 23.20 0.49
CA PRO A 375 -2.97 24.59 0.12
C PRO A 375 -3.49 25.45 1.28
N ALA A 376 -3.93 24.81 2.37
CA ALA A 376 -4.38 25.50 3.58
C ALA A 376 -3.21 25.95 4.48
N LEU A 377 -1.99 25.46 4.25
CA LEU A 377 -0.82 25.74 5.09
C LEU A 377 -0.38 27.20 4.93
N THR A 378 -0.43 27.94 6.03
CA THR A 378 -0.04 29.36 6.11
C THR A 378 1.14 29.60 7.05
N ILE A 379 1.39 28.70 8.00
CA ILE A 379 2.51 28.80 8.95
C ILE A 379 3.38 27.54 8.79
N LEU A 380 4.65 27.72 8.47
CA LEU A 380 5.62 26.65 8.36
C LEU A 380 6.93 27.02 9.06
N ASP A 381 7.23 26.37 10.19
CA ASP A 381 8.52 26.53 10.87
C ASP A 381 9.30 25.21 10.91
N LEU A 382 10.41 25.18 10.19
CA LEU A 382 11.36 24.07 10.11
C LEU A 382 12.75 24.46 10.67
N SER A 383 12.86 25.60 11.33
CA SER A 383 14.14 26.11 11.83
C SER A 383 14.75 25.23 12.91
N SER A 384 16.07 25.33 13.11
CA SER A 384 16.81 24.57 14.12
C SER A 384 16.68 23.04 14.01
N ASN A 385 16.73 22.51 12.79
CA ASN A 385 16.77 21.08 12.46
C ASN A 385 18.07 20.72 11.72
N ALA A 386 18.25 19.49 11.25
CA ALA A 386 19.39 19.02 10.45
C ALA A 386 19.06 18.88 8.95
N LEU A 387 18.15 19.72 8.42
CA LEU A 387 17.69 19.64 7.03
C LEU A 387 18.80 20.04 6.04
N SER A 388 18.76 19.50 4.83
CA SER A 388 19.77 19.72 3.79
C SER A 388 19.15 19.73 2.39
N GLY A 389 19.93 20.12 1.37
CA GLY A 389 19.48 20.15 -0.02
C GLY A 389 18.74 21.45 -0.38
N GLU A 390 18.08 21.44 -1.55
CA GLU A 390 17.41 22.62 -2.08
C GLU A 390 16.03 22.86 -1.46
N ILE A 391 15.62 24.14 -1.42
CA ILE A 391 14.26 24.53 -1.08
C ILE A 391 13.38 24.24 -2.31
N PRO A 392 12.33 23.39 -2.21
CA PRO A 392 11.52 23.01 -3.37
C PRO A 392 10.83 24.22 -4.02
N LYS A 393 11.00 24.36 -5.35
CA LYS A 393 10.33 25.42 -6.14
C LYS A 393 8.80 25.33 -6.07
N ASP A 394 8.25 24.14 -5.85
CA ASP A 394 6.80 23.96 -5.71
C ASP A 394 6.19 24.68 -4.49
N MET A 395 7.02 25.18 -3.56
CA MET A 395 6.57 26.04 -2.44
C MET A 395 5.98 27.37 -2.92
N ASP A 396 6.21 27.76 -4.17
CA ASP A 396 5.58 28.92 -4.83
C ASP A 396 4.04 28.87 -4.80
N ASN A 397 3.44 27.67 -4.65
CA ASN A 397 1.99 27.49 -4.62
C ASN A 397 1.36 27.68 -3.23
N LEU A 398 2.18 27.98 -2.20
CA LEU A 398 1.71 28.15 -0.83
C LEU A 398 1.57 29.63 -0.48
N ASN A 399 0.42 29.98 0.10
CA ASN A 399 0.16 31.33 0.64
C ASN A 399 0.60 31.39 2.10
N LEU A 400 1.91 31.28 2.33
CA LEU A 400 2.47 31.37 3.68
C LEU A 400 2.32 32.80 4.21
N ASN A 401 1.90 32.92 5.47
CA ASN A 401 1.98 34.13 6.29
C ASN A 401 3.25 34.11 7.14
N PHE A 402 3.76 32.91 7.45
CA PHE A 402 4.97 32.70 8.22
C PHE A 402 5.75 31.53 7.65
N LEU A 403 7.02 31.78 7.34
CA LEU A 403 7.99 30.77 6.94
C LEU A 403 9.25 30.97 7.77
N ASN A 404 9.82 29.91 8.31
CA ASN A 404 11.13 29.96 8.95
C ASN A 404 11.91 28.67 8.72
N LEU A 405 13.06 28.78 8.05
CA LEU A 405 13.98 27.69 7.73
C LEU A 405 15.38 27.95 8.31
N SER A 406 15.51 28.96 9.19
CA SER A 406 16.80 29.51 9.63
C SER A 406 17.53 28.62 10.66
N MET A 407 18.74 29.06 11.03
CA MET A 407 19.64 28.55 12.09
C MET A 407 20.65 27.44 11.71
N ASN A 408 21.80 27.47 12.43
CA ASN A 408 23.07 26.75 12.21
C ASN A 408 23.01 25.21 12.12
N LYS A 409 21.87 24.58 12.35
CA LYS A 409 21.75 23.13 12.19
C LYS A 409 21.25 22.74 10.79
N ASN A 410 20.50 23.62 10.11
CA ASN A 410 20.08 23.39 8.74
C ASN A 410 21.24 23.73 7.79
N ASN A 411 21.35 22.97 6.70
CA ASN A 411 22.37 23.09 5.67
C ASN A 411 21.71 23.13 4.28
N LEU A 412 20.76 24.06 4.11
CA LEU A 412 20.05 24.25 2.85
C LEU A 412 20.96 24.91 1.82
N THR A 413 20.80 24.51 0.55
CA THR A 413 21.67 24.89 -0.56
C THR A 413 20.86 25.40 -1.75
N GLY A 414 21.49 26.11 -2.68
CA GLY A 414 20.89 26.47 -3.96
C GLY A 414 20.14 27.80 -3.96
N GLU A 415 19.38 28.04 -5.02
CA GLU A 415 18.63 29.29 -5.18
C GLU A 415 17.35 29.26 -4.33
N ILE A 416 17.13 30.30 -3.53
CA ILE A 416 15.85 30.52 -2.84
C ILE A 416 14.76 30.70 -3.91
N PRO A 417 13.61 30.00 -3.88
CA PRO A 417 12.55 30.17 -4.89
C PRO A 417 12.14 31.64 -5.05
N SER A 418 11.96 32.10 -6.29
CA SER A 418 11.78 33.53 -6.58
C SER A 418 10.56 34.15 -5.91
N SER A 419 9.49 33.36 -5.66
CA SER A 419 8.31 33.80 -4.90
C SER A 419 8.64 34.17 -3.44
N LEU A 420 9.65 33.52 -2.85
CA LEU A 420 10.07 33.69 -1.47
C LEU A 420 11.20 34.72 -1.32
N GLN A 421 11.75 35.24 -2.43
CA GLN A 421 12.81 36.24 -2.45
C GLN A 421 12.27 37.66 -2.19
N ASN A 422 11.62 37.89 -1.05
CA ASN A 422 11.13 39.19 -0.62
C ASN A 422 11.53 39.51 0.84
N GLU A 423 11.50 40.79 1.21
CA GLU A 423 11.93 41.26 2.55
C GLU A 423 11.19 40.58 3.71
N ALA A 424 9.94 40.16 3.54
CA ALA A 424 9.17 39.51 4.59
C ALA A 424 9.76 38.15 5.00
N TYR A 425 10.48 37.47 4.10
CA TYR A 425 11.12 36.17 4.37
C TYR A 425 12.64 36.23 4.49
N GLU A 426 13.26 37.41 4.47
CA GLU A 426 14.71 37.53 4.51
C GLU A 426 15.33 36.83 5.73
N GLN A 427 14.67 36.95 6.89
CA GLN A 427 15.10 36.32 8.14
C GLN A 427 14.93 34.80 8.12
N SER A 428 13.97 34.29 7.34
CA SER A 428 13.60 32.87 7.27
C SER A 428 14.72 31.99 6.76
N PHE A 429 15.72 32.54 6.07
CA PHE A 429 16.78 31.76 5.40
C PHE A 429 18.16 31.92 6.06
N LEU A 430 18.27 32.75 7.09
CA LEU A 430 19.56 33.05 7.71
C LEU A 430 20.27 31.79 8.26
N PHE A 431 21.59 31.87 8.31
CA PHE A 431 22.50 30.79 8.74
C PHE A 431 22.58 29.57 7.80
N ASN A 432 21.96 29.63 6.62
CA ASN A 432 22.21 28.68 5.53
C ASN A 432 23.18 29.30 4.51
N SER A 433 24.49 29.14 4.71
CA SER A 433 25.53 29.85 3.94
C SER A 433 25.61 29.49 2.45
N ALA A 434 25.00 28.37 2.05
CA ALA A 434 25.00 27.89 0.68
C ALA A 434 23.76 28.32 -0.13
N LEU A 435 22.88 29.13 0.46
CA LEU A 435 21.75 29.74 -0.25
C LEU A 435 22.18 30.97 -1.04
N CYS A 436 21.53 31.19 -2.18
CA CYS A 436 21.73 32.36 -3.03
C CYS A 436 20.39 32.90 -3.55
N VAL A 437 20.39 34.15 -4.04
CA VAL A 437 19.21 34.83 -4.59
C VAL A 437 19.39 35.18 -6.07
N SER A 438 18.29 35.43 -6.77
CA SER A 438 18.32 35.88 -8.16
C SER A 438 18.92 37.29 -8.27
N SER A 439 19.41 37.66 -9.47
CA SER A 439 20.00 39.00 -9.69
C SER A 439 19.01 40.15 -9.49
N ASN A 440 17.71 39.87 -9.56
CA ASN A 440 16.63 40.85 -9.47
C ASN A 440 15.93 40.82 -8.10
N SER A 441 16.50 40.12 -7.12
CA SER A 441 15.94 39.99 -5.78
C SER A 441 15.92 41.32 -5.03
N SER A 442 14.89 41.54 -4.21
CA SER A 442 14.84 42.64 -3.24
C SER A 442 15.68 42.36 -1.99
N ILE A 443 16.01 41.10 -1.71
CA ILE A 443 16.79 40.67 -0.55
C ILE A 443 18.30 40.88 -0.82
N ARG A 444 19.02 41.50 0.12
CA ARG A 444 20.46 41.84 -0.05
C ARG A 444 21.42 41.03 0.81
N ASN A 445 20.92 40.31 1.81
CA ASN A 445 21.75 39.55 2.75
C ASN A 445 22.28 38.21 2.21
N PHE A 446 21.98 37.86 0.95
CA PHE A 446 22.41 36.62 0.31
C PHE A 446 23.23 36.88 -0.96
N PRO A 447 24.20 36.01 -1.30
CA PRO A 447 24.94 36.15 -2.54
C PRO A 447 24.03 35.96 -3.76
N ILE A 448 24.31 36.68 -4.85
CA ILE A 448 23.61 36.45 -6.12
C ILE A 448 24.02 35.08 -6.66
N CYS A 449 23.04 34.26 -7.03
CA CYS A 449 23.26 32.99 -7.70
C CYS A 449 24.04 33.25 -8.98
N ARG A 450 25.31 32.87 -8.99
CA ARG A 450 26.10 32.93 -10.21
C ARG A 450 25.53 31.89 -11.16
N VAL A 451 24.79 32.36 -12.16
CA VAL A 451 24.55 31.59 -13.37
C VAL A 451 25.92 31.06 -13.78
N ARG A 452 26.09 29.73 -13.79
CA ARG A 452 27.22 29.11 -14.48
C ARG A 452 27.04 29.42 -15.97
N VAL A 453 27.42 30.63 -16.36
CA VAL A 453 27.78 30.91 -17.74
C VAL A 453 29.09 30.17 -17.92
N ASN A 454 29.02 29.00 -18.55
CA ASN A 454 30.17 28.32 -19.11
C ASN A 454 30.75 29.23 -20.20
N ASN A 455 31.51 30.26 -19.82
CA ASN A 455 32.39 31.00 -20.73
C ASN A 455 33.46 31.75 -19.93
N SER A 456 34.41 30.96 -19.45
CA SER A 456 35.85 31.18 -19.61
C SER A 456 36.57 30.44 -18.50
N ASN A 457 36.67 29.14 -18.71
CA ASN A 457 37.73 28.38 -18.10
C ASN A 457 38.57 27.83 -19.27
N ASP A 458 39.03 28.70 -20.19
CA ASP A 458 40.09 28.31 -21.13
C ASP A 458 41.38 28.04 -20.34
N ILE A 459 41.62 28.81 -19.27
CA ILE A 459 42.73 28.57 -18.34
C ILE A 459 42.52 27.29 -17.53
N SER A 460 41.32 27.06 -16.98
CA SER A 460 41.03 25.80 -16.26
C SER A 460 40.88 24.61 -17.22
N ARG A 461 40.44 24.74 -18.47
CA ARG A 461 40.46 23.66 -19.46
C ARG A 461 41.87 23.34 -19.89
N ARG A 462 42.78 24.32 -20.01
CA ARG A 462 44.21 24.07 -20.24
C ARG A 462 44.88 23.45 -19.02
N LEU A 463 44.54 23.88 -17.80
CA LEU A 463 45.02 23.25 -16.56
C LEU A 463 44.42 21.85 -16.36
N ILE A 464 43.14 21.64 -16.64
CA ILE A 464 42.48 20.34 -16.59
C ILE A 464 42.98 19.43 -17.71
N ALA A 465 43.23 19.95 -18.91
CA ALA A 465 43.85 19.21 -20.00
C ALA A 465 45.31 18.88 -19.67
N LEU A 466 46.08 19.80 -19.06
CA LEU A 466 47.41 19.52 -18.53
C LEU A 466 47.36 18.50 -17.40
N LEU A 467 46.34 18.53 -16.53
CA LEU A 467 46.12 17.54 -15.49
C LEU A 467 45.68 16.20 -16.07
N PHE A 468 44.92 16.15 -17.17
CA PHE A 468 44.58 14.91 -17.88
C PHE A 468 45.74 14.39 -18.71
N VAL A 469 46.61 15.25 -19.23
CA VAL A 469 47.86 14.87 -19.89
C VAL A 469 48.87 14.39 -18.85
N LEU A 470 49.01 15.06 -17.71
CA LEU A 470 49.84 14.62 -16.58
C LEU A 470 49.28 13.34 -15.94
N ALA A 471 47.96 13.23 -15.77
CA ALA A 471 47.31 12.02 -15.30
C ALA A 471 47.43 10.90 -16.34
N GLY A 472 47.37 11.21 -17.63
CA GLY A 472 47.61 10.27 -18.72
C GLY A 472 49.07 9.81 -18.78
N ILE A 473 50.03 10.71 -18.58
CA ILE A 473 51.46 10.39 -18.46
C ILE A 473 51.72 9.60 -17.17
N MET A 474 51.04 9.92 -16.07
CA MET A 474 51.08 9.15 -14.81
C MET A 474 50.38 7.79 -14.97
N LEU A 475 49.32 7.69 -15.78
CA LEU A 475 48.62 6.43 -16.08
C LEU A 475 49.48 5.55 -16.98
N VAL A 476 50.09 6.12 -18.03
CA VAL A 476 51.04 5.41 -18.89
C VAL A 476 52.29 5.06 -18.10
N GLY A 477 52.78 5.96 -17.25
CA GLY A 477 53.89 5.74 -16.34
C GLY A 477 53.60 4.67 -15.28
N SER A 478 52.38 4.60 -14.77
CA SER A 478 51.92 3.57 -13.82
C SER A 478 51.55 2.25 -14.51
N VAL A 479 51.18 2.27 -15.79
CA VAL A 479 51.01 1.07 -16.63
C VAL A 479 52.38 0.53 -17.04
N VAL A 480 53.37 1.38 -17.34
CA VAL A 480 54.74 0.98 -17.63
C VAL A 480 55.46 0.54 -16.36
N ALA A 481 55.33 1.28 -15.26
CA ALA A 481 55.82 0.87 -13.95
C ALA A 481 55.07 -0.37 -13.47
N GLY A 482 53.77 -0.48 -13.70
CA GLY A 482 52.95 -1.67 -13.47
C GLY A 482 53.40 -2.84 -14.33
N PHE A 483 53.78 -2.63 -15.58
CA PHE A 483 54.34 -3.66 -16.46
C PHE A 483 55.75 -4.08 -16.02
N LEU A 484 56.58 -3.14 -15.55
CA LEU A 484 57.90 -3.40 -14.98
C LEU A 484 57.83 -4.07 -13.60
N LEU A 485 56.83 -3.71 -12.79
CA LEU A 485 56.52 -4.33 -11.49
C LEU A 485 55.87 -5.68 -11.67
N LEU A 486 55.00 -5.90 -12.67
CA LEU A 486 54.47 -7.20 -13.06
C LEU A 486 55.56 -8.10 -13.65
N LYS A 487 56.55 -7.53 -14.36
CA LYS A 487 57.76 -8.26 -14.78
C LYS A 487 58.67 -8.61 -13.60
N ARG A 488 58.61 -7.85 -12.49
CA ARG A 488 59.29 -8.16 -11.21
C ARG A 488 58.46 -9.06 -10.26
N GLN A 489 57.13 -9.06 -10.36
CA GLN A 489 56.21 -9.87 -9.55
C GLN A 489 55.83 -11.21 -10.20
N LYS A 490 56.27 -11.47 -11.44
CA LYS A 490 56.21 -12.81 -12.07
C LYS A 490 57.21 -13.80 -11.44
N ASN A 491 57.51 -13.65 -10.15
CA ASN A 491 58.30 -14.59 -9.36
C ASN A 491 57.72 -14.88 -7.97
N SER A 492 56.45 -14.54 -7.71
CA SER A 492 55.73 -15.09 -6.55
C SER A 492 54.22 -15.00 -6.76
N GLN A 493 53.58 -16.12 -7.07
CA GLN A 493 52.13 -16.31 -6.96
C GLN A 493 51.88 -17.49 -6.03
N ASP A 494 51.10 -17.27 -4.98
CA ASP A 494 50.52 -18.36 -4.18
C ASP A 494 49.38 -19.04 -4.97
N PRO A 495 49.21 -20.36 -4.85
CA PRO A 495 48.28 -21.14 -5.68
C PRO A 495 46.80 -21.02 -5.22
N PRO A 496 45.83 -21.36 -6.09
CA PRO A 496 44.42 -21.46 -5.72
C PRO A 496 44.21 -22.55 -4.65
N SER A 497 43.49 -22.23 -3.57
CA SER A 497 43.19 -23.17 -2.48
C SER A 497 42.14 -24.19 -2.93
N TRP A 498 42.57 -25.40 -3.23
CA TRP A 498 41.67 -26.54 -3.38
C TRP A 498 41.20 -27.02 -2.00
N LYS A 499 39.99 -27.56 -1.92
CA LYS A 499 39.39 -28.10 -0.69
C LYS A 499 39.05 -29.57 -0.90
N LEU A 500 39.75 -30.45 -0.19
CA LEU A 500 39.50 -31.89 -0.18
C LEU A 500 38.47 -32.26 0.91
N THR A 501 37.35 -32.88 0.50
CA THR A 501 36.34 -33.45 1.40
C THR A 501 36.42 -34.97 1.34
N GLN A 502 36.85 -35.60 2.44
CA GLN A 502 37.07 -37.06 2.52
C GLN A 502 35.86 -37.79 3.11
N PHE A 503 35.48 -38.92 2.51
CA PHE A 503 34.41 -39.80 3.03
C PHE A 503 34.98 -41.09 3.65
N HIS A 504 36.25 -41.38 3.36
CA HIS A 504 37.02 -42.50 3.88
C HIS A 504 38.39 -42.00 4.35
N ALA A 505 39.09 -42.80 5.15
CA ALA A 505 40.48 -42.49 5.50
C ALA A 505 41.34 -42.51 4.23
N LEU A 506 42.04 -41.40 3.97
CA LEU A 506 42.91 -41.24 2.81
C LEU A 506 44.36 -41.06 3.25
N HIS A 507 45.25 -41.68 2.49
CA HIS A 507 46.70 -41.53 2.65
C HIS A 507 47.34 -40.74 1.50
N PHE A 508 46.51 -40.08 0.69
CA PHE A 508 46.92 -39.21 -0.41
C PHE A 508 46.31 -37.81 -0.23
N THR A 509 46.96 -36.82 -0.82
CA THR A 509 46.57 -35.40 -0.77
C THR A 509 45.88 -34.96 -2.06
N GLU A 510 45.29 -33.76 -2.04
CA GLU A 510 44.75 -33.14 -3.26
C GLU A 510 45.81 -32.98 -4.35
N TYR A 511 47.07 -32.74 -3.97
CA TYR A 511 48.17 -32.59 -4.90
C TYR A 511 48.45 -33.89 -5.66
N ASP A 512 48.42 -35.04 -4.97
CA ASP A 512 48.63 -36.36 -5.58
C ASP A 512 47.57 -36.67 -6.64
N VAL A 513 46.33 -36.23 -6.40
CA VAL A 513 45.22 -36.35 -7.35
C VAL A 513 45.40 -35.39 -8.53
N LEU A 514 45.66 -34.10 -8.25
CA LEU A 514 45.79 -33.05 -9.26
C LEU A 514 46.98 -33.27 -10.20
N ALA A 515 48.10 -33.76 -9.68
CA ALA A 515 49.30 -34.08 -10.45
C ALA A 515 49.04 -35.17 -11.50
N GLY A 516 48.07 -36.06 -11.25
CA GLY A 516 47.69 -37.13 -12.17
C GLY A 516 46.72 -36.72 -13.27
N LEU A 517 46.17 -35.49 -13.26
CA LEU A 517 45.15 -35.02 -14.21
C LEU A 517 45.73 -34.50 -15.52
N CYS A 518 46.51 -35.33 -16.22
CA CYS A 518 47.03 -35.03 -17.56
C CYS A 518 46.33 -35.86 -18.64
N GLU A 519 46.34 -35.40 -19.90
CA GLU A 519 45.68 -36.08 -21.03
C GLU A 519 46.15 -37.53 -21.20
N GLN A 520 47.41 -37.83 -20.87
CA GLN A 520 47.97 -39.20 -20.93
C GLN A 520 47.27 -40.19 -19.96
N ASN A 521 46.67 -39.68 -18.88
CA ASN A 521 45.94 -40.47 -17.90
C ASN A 521 44.42 -40.45 -18.13
N CYS A 522 43.93 -39.74 -19.16
CA CYS A 522 42.51 -39.70 -19.48
C CYS A 522 42.05 -41.04 -20.06
N ILE A 523 41.16 -41.72 -19.35
CA ILE A 523 40.61 -43.02 -19.74
C ILE A 523 39.21 -42.93 -20.35
N GLY A 524 38.58 -41.76 -20.33
CA GLY A 524 37.32 -41.53 -21.00
C GLY A 524 36.82 -40.09 -20.92
N SER A 525 36.06 -39.65 -21.91
CA SER A 525 35.42 -38.34 -21.95
C SER A 525 33.96 -38.48 -22.35
N GLY A 526 33.06 -37.78 -21.66
CA GLY A 526 31.63 -37.77 -21.97
C GLY A 526 31.00 -36.41 -21.70
N ARG A 527 29.68 -36.32 -21.89
CA ARG A 527 28.90 -35.08 -21.80
C ARG A 527 29.07 -34.34 -20.47
N SER A 528 29.30 -35.06 -19.37
CA SER A 528 29.36 -34.47 -18.02
C SER A 528 30.79 -34.32 -17.48
N GLY A 529 31.82 -34.78 -18.18
CA GLY A 529 33.15 -34.88 -17.58
C GLY A 529 34.21 -35.63 -18.36
N LYS A 530 35.46 -35.51 -17.89
CA LYS A 530 36.56 -36.42 -18.25
C LYS A 530 36.91 -37.30 -17.04
N VAL A 531 37.20 -38.56 -17.28
CA VAL A 531 37.64 -39.53 -16.26
C VAL A 531 39.11 -39.84 -16.48
N TYR A 532 39.89 -39.76 -15.41
CA TYR A 532 41.32 -39.98 -15.39
C TYR A 532 41.64 -41.18 -14.51
N ARG A 533 42.65 -41.95 -14.89
CA ARG A 533 43.19 -43.04 -14.08
C ARG A 533 44.46 -42.53 -13.39
N VAL A 534 44.37 -42.26 -12.09
CA VAL A 534 45.43 -41.63 -11.30
C VAL A 534 46.02 -42.64 -10.34
N CYS A 535 47.35 -42.67 -10.27
CA CYS A 535 48.09 -43.46 -9.30
C CYS A 535 48.27 -42.63 -8.02
N VAL A 536 47.75 -43.10 -6.90
CA VAL A 536 47.92 -42.46 -5.59
C VAL A 536 48.66 -43.40 -4.65
N VAL A 537 49.50 -42.85 -3.79
CA VAL A 537 50.32 -43.62 -2.84
C VAL A 537 49.48 -43.91 -1.59
N ASP A 538 49.51 -45.13 -1.09
CA ASP A 538 48.89 -45.52 0.17
C ASP A 538 49.90 -45.42 1.33
N GLY A 539 49.40 -45.32 2.57
CA GLY A 539 50.20 -44.96 3.75
C GLY A 539 51.34 -45.92 4.12
N GLU A 540 51.39 -47.10 3.49
CA GLU A 540 52.42 -48.14 3.67
C GLU A 540 53.41 -48.22 2.49
N GLY A 541 53.40 -47.25 1.56
CA GLY A 541 54.32 -47.20 0.42
C GLY A 541 53.88 -48.00 -0.82
N GLY A 542 52.69 -48.60 -0.79
CA GLY A 542 52.08 -49.24 -1.95
C GLY A 542 51.35 -48.23 -2.85
N SER A 543 51.39 -48.41 -4.17
CA SER A 543 50.66 -47.57 -5.12
C SER A 543 49.29 -48.17 -5.45
N ARG A 544 48.22 -47.38 -5.37
CA ARG A 544 46.87 -47.79 -5.79
C ARG A 544 46.36 -46.92 -6.94
N MET A 545 45.61 -47.52 -7.85
CA MET A 545 44.99 -46.80 -8.96
C MET A 545 43.57 -46.38 -8.60
N VAL A 546 43.26 -45.10 -8.78
CA VAL A 546 41.91 -44.53 -8.59
C VAL A 546 41.41 -43.91 -9.88
N ALA A 547 40.09 -43.97 -10.08
CA ALA A 547 39.43 -43.25 -11.16
C ALA A 547 38.95 -41.89 -10.62
N VAL A 548 39.35 -40.80 -11.28
CA VAL A 548 39.02 -39.41 -10.89
C VAL A 548 38.20 -38.78 -11.99
N LYS A 549 36.99 -38.30 -11.68
CA LYS A 549 36.09 -37.74 -12.68
C LYS A 549 36.02 -36.23 -12.55
N LYS A 550 36.71 -35.53 -13.44
CA LYS A 550 36.61 -34.07 -13.57
C LYS A 550 35.29 -33.68 -14.23
N ILE A 551 34.42 -33.03 -13.47
CA ILE A 551 33.13 -32.54 -13.94
C ILE A 551 33.31 -31.17 -14.60
N TRP A 552 32.68 -30.95 -15.75
CA TRP A 552 32.82 -29.69 -16.48
C TRP A 552 31.98 -28.60 -15.80
N ASN A 553 32.62 -27.46 -15.57
CA ASN A 553 32.09 -26.13 -15.23
C ASN A 553 30.56 -26.01 -15.17
N MET A 554 29.98 -26.05 -13.96
CA MET A 554 28.55 -25.78 -13.72
C MET A 554 28.31 -24.26 -13.74
N GLN A 555 28.35 -23.67 -14.93
CA GLN A 555 28.34 -22.20 -15.07
C GLN A 555 26.99 -21.53 -14.74
N ASN A 556 25.90 -22.27 -14.52
CA ASN A 556 24.56 -21.73 -14.23
C ASN A 556 23.63 -22.78 -13.59
N LEU A 557 24.04 -23.45 -12.51
CA LEU A 557 23.08 -24.27 -11.74
C LEU A 557 22.52 -23.46 -10.57
N ASP A 558 21.20 -23.54 -10.42
CA ASP A 558 20.49 -22.99 -9.27
C ASP A 558 21.08 -23.56 -7.97
N LYS A 559 21.15 -22.75 -6.92
CA LYS A 559 21.81 -23.10 -5.63
C LYS A 559 21.22 -24.38 -5.02
N LYS A 560 19.96 -24.68 -5.37
CA LYS A 560 19.25 -25.91 -5.02
C LYS A 560 19.88 -27.17 -5.63
N LEU A 561 20.29 -27.12 -6.90
CA LEU A 561 20.92 -28.26 -7.60
C LEU A 561 22.33 -28.55 -7.11
N GLU A 562 23.08 -27.54 -6.68
CA GLU A 562 24.39 -27.74 -6.04
C GLU A 562 24.24 -28.46 -4.69
N ASN A 563 23.22 -28.11 -3.91
CA ASN A 563 22.91 -28.81 -2.66
C ASN A 563 22.43 -30.24 -2.90
N ASP A 564 21.60 -30.47 -3.92
CA ASP A 564 21.13 -31.82 -4.29
C ASP A 564 22.32 -32.70 -4.76
N PHE A 565 23.25 -32.14 -5.52
CA PHE A 565 24.48 -32.83 -5.95
C PHE A 565 25.38 -33.20 -4.76
N LEU A 566 25.59 -32.26 -3.81
CA LEU A 566 26.38 -32.53 -2.61
C LEU A 566 25.71 -33.58 -1.70
N ALA A 567 24.38 -33.57 -1.61
CA ALA A 567 23.62 -34.59 -0.88
C ALA A 567 23.78 -35.98 -1.52
N GLU A 568 23.72 -36.08 -2.85
CA GLU A 568 23.94 -37.34 -3.58
C GLU A 568 25.37 -37.86 -3.42
N VAL A 569 26.37 -36.96 -3.48
CA VAL A 569 27.78 -37.28 -3.21
C VAL A 569 27.97 -37.81 -1.79
N GLN A 570 27.31 -37.21 -0.79
CA GLN A 570 27.40 -37.67 0.59
C GLN A 570 26.75 -39.06 0.77
N ILE A 571 25.56 -39.28 0.22
CA ILE A 571 24.86 -40.57 0.27
C ILE A 571 25.72 -41.67 -0.37
N LEU A 572 26.30 -41.42 -1.55
CA LEU A 572 27.18 -42.38 -2.23
C LEU A 572 28.50 -42.62 -1.48
N GLY A 573 29.00 -41.63 -0.73
CA GLY A 573 30.16 -41.77 0.14
C GLY A 573 29.92 -42.65 1.36
N GLU A 574 28.69 -42.68 1.89
CA GLU A 574 28.34 -43.42 3.12
C GLU A 574 27.83 -44.85 2.85
N ILE A 575 27.36 -45.16 1.63
CA ILE A 575 26.86 -46.49 1.25
C ILE A 575 27.98 -47.56 1.34
N ARG A 576 27.73 -48.61 2.13
CA ARG A 576 28.61 -49.79 2.24
C ARG A 576 27.97 -51.00 1.57
N HIS A 577 28.17 -51.14 0.26
CA HIS A 577 27.70 -52.29 -0.51
C HIS A 577 28.82 -52.86 -1.38
N THR A 578 28.93 -54.19 -1.48
CA THR A 578 30.04 -54.89 -2.17
C THR A 578 30.06 -54.67 -3.69
N ASN A 579 28.91 -54.38 -4.30
CA ASN A 579 28.76 -54.18 -5.74
C ASN A 579 28.72 -52.70 -6.18
N ILE A 580 28.91 -51.74 -5.26
CA ILE A 580 28.92 -50.30 -5.58
C ILE A 580 30.37 -49.79 -5.50
N VAL A 581 30.78 -49.02 -6.51
CA VAL A 581 32.12 -48.40 -6.54
C VAL A 581 32.22 -47.40 -5.38
N LYS A 582 33.22 -47.58 -4.52
CA LYS A 582 33.41 -46.72 -3.34
C LYS A 582 33.85 -45.31 -3.76
N LEU A 583 33.13 -44.30 -3.29
CA LEU A 583 33.53 -42.90 -3.42
C LEU A 583 34.48 -42.52 -2.27
N LEU A 584 35.73 -42.18 -2.59
CA LEU A 584 36.79 -41.94 -1.61
C LEU A 584 36.78 -40.51 -1.05
N CYS A 585 36.72 -39.52 -1.94
CA CYS A 585 36.66 -38.08 -1.62
C CYS A 585 36.09 -37.28 -2.78
N CYS A 586 35.80 -36.01 -2.53
CA CYS A 586 35.50 -34.98 -3.52
C CYS A 586 36.45 -33.78 -3.32
N ILE A 587 36.99 -33.22 -4.41
CA ILE A 587 37.85 -32.03 -4.35
C ILE A 587 37.17 -30.88 -5.06
N SER A 588 37.07 -29.72 -4.39
CA SER A 588 36.47 -28.52 -4.99
C SER A 588 37.39 -27.30 -4.96
N SER A 589 37.23 -26.42 -5.93
CA SER A 589 37.91 -25.12 -5.98
C SER A 589 36.95 -24.06 -6.50
N SER A 590 36.86 -22.93 -5.80
CA SER A 590 36.06 -21.76 -6.17
C SER A 590 36.96 -20.61 -6.59
N ASP A 591 36.77 -20.06 -7.79
CA ASP A 591 37.49 -18.84 -8.20
C ASP A 591 36.83 -17.56 -7.67
N LEU A 592 37.56 -16.43 -7.69
CA LEU A 592 37.08 -15.10 -7.26
C LEU A 592 35.87 -14.58 -8.06
N ARG A 593 35.46 -15.30 -9.12
CA ARG A 593 34.29 -15.00 -9.95
C ARG A 593 33.12 -15.95 -9.67
N GLY A 594 33.18 -16.73 -8.60
CA GLY A 594 32.11 -17.62 -8.15
C GLY A 594 31.99 -18.92 -8.93
N ARG A 595 33.02 -19.34 -9.68
CA ARG A 595 33.00 -20.60 -10.44
C ARG A 595 33.54 -21.73 -9.59
N THR A 596 32.73 -22.76 -9.37
CA THR A 596 33.14 -23.95 -8.61
C THR A 596 33.48 -25.11 -9.57
N SER A 597 34.66 -25.68 -9.41
CA SER A 597 35.08 -26.91 -10.09
C SER A 597 35.08 -28.07 -9.11
N TYR A 598 34.58 -29.24 -9.53
CA TYR A 598 34.53 -30.47 -8.72
C TYR A 598 35.29 -31.62 -9.43
N LEU A 599 36.05 -32.38 -8.63
CA LEU A 599 36.82 -33.57 -9.02
C LEU A 599 36.39 -34.81 -8.23
#